data_AF-A0A954SPV4-F1
#
_entry.id   AF-A0A954SPV4-F1
#
_cell.length_a   1.000
_cell.length_b   1.000
_cell.length_c   1.000
_cell.angle_alpha   90.00
_cell.angle_beta   90.00
_cell.angle_gamma   90.00
#
_symmetry.space_group_name_H-M   'P 1'
#
loop_
_entity.id
_entity.type
_entity.pdbx_description
1 polymer ?
#
loop_
_entity_poly.entity_id
_entity_poly.type
_entity_poly.pdbx_seq_one_letter_code
_entity_poly.pdbx_strand_id
1 'polypeptide(L)' 'MGTINGDQLRGHLDNMILATLERGEIHGLGILQRLEEAGCGLLKLKEGSLYPALYRLEGA' A
#
# COMPACT_ATOMS: atom_id res chain seq x y z
N MET A 1 -10.80 11.33 16.39
CA MET A 1 -9.86 11.31 15.25
C MET A 1 -8.70 10.40 15.64
N GLY A 2 -8.80 9.09 15.40
CA GLY A 2 -7.80 8.12 15.86
C GLY A 2 -6.59 8.14 14.94
N THR A 3 -5.40 8.41 15.47
CA THR A 3 -4.15 8.27 14.73
C THR A 3 -3.88 6.78 14.51
N ILE A 4 -3.91 6.33 13.25
CA ILE A 4 -3.63 4.94 12.90
C ILE A 4 -2.18 4.64 13.29
N ASN A 5 -1.98 3.73 14.26
CA ASN A 5 -0.67 3.28 14.71
C ASN A 5 0.08 2.62 13.54
N GLY A 6 1.35 2.98 13.33
CA GLY A 6 2.10 2.61 12.13
C GLY A 6 2.25 1.11 11.87
N ASP A 7 2.07 0.27 12.89
CA ASP A 7 2.08 -1.19 12.73
C ASP A 7 0.76 -1.76 12.22
N GLN A 8 -0.37 -1.17 12.65
CA GLN A 8 -1.70 -1.49 12.12
C GLN A 8 -1.81 -1.02 10.66
N LEU A 9 -1.21 0.13 10.32
CA LEU A 9 -1.09 0.60 8.94
C LEU A 9 -0.30 -0.38 8.06
N ARG A 10 0.65 -1.13 8.64
CA ARG A 10 1.52 -2.07 7.90
C ARG A 10 0.75 -3.28 7.37
N GLY A 11 -0.07 -3.92 8.22
CA GLY A 11 -0.93 -5.03 7.79
C GLY A 11 -2.04 -4.59 6.84
N HIS A 12 -2.57 -3.37 7.00
CA HIS A 12 -3.53 -2.82 6.06
C HIS A 12 -2.93 -2.48 4.70
N LEU A 13 -1.67 -2.00 4.65
CA LEU A 13 -0.98 -1.70 3.41
C LEU A 13 -0.82 -2.94 2.53
N ASP A 14 -0.43 -4.07 3.11
CA ASP A 14 -0.23 -5.32 2.36
C ASP A 14 -1.56 -5.78 1.70
N ASN A 15 -2.67 -5.72 2.43
CA ASN A 15 -4.00 -6.00 1.88
C ASN A 15 -4.43 -5.01 0.79
N MET A 16 -4.13 -3.72 0.95
CA MET A 16 -4.47 -2.72 -0.06
C MET A 16 -3.66 -2.91 -1.35
N ILE A 17 -2.39 -3.34 -1.23
CA ILE A 17 -1.56 -3.71 -2.38
C ILE A 17 -2.18 -4.92 -3.11
N LEU A 18 -2.54 -5.97 -2.38
CA LEU A 18 -3.16 -7.17 -2.96
C LEU A 18 -4.50 -6.83 -3.65
N ALA A 19 -5.37 -6.08 -2.98
CA ALA A 19 -6.64 -5.62 -3.56
C ALA A 19 -6.44 -4.76 -4.82
N THR A 20 -5.33 -4.04 -4.92
CA THR A 20 -4.97 -3.28 -6.13
C THR A 20 -4.55 -4.19 -7.28
N LEU A 21 -3.80 -5.25 -6.97
CA LEU A 21 -3.34 -6.26 -7.93
C LEU A 21 -4.45 -7.22 -8.39
N GLU A 22 -5.50 -7.43 -7.57
CA GLU A 22 -6.69 -8.20 -7.98
C GLU A 22 -7.40 -7.62 -9.22
N ARG A 23 -7.22 -6.32 -9.49
CA ARG A 23 -7.79 -5.63 -10.66
C ARG A 23 -6.95 -5.77 -11.93
N GLY A 24 -5.79 -6.45 -11.84
CA GLY A 24 -4.86 -6.66 -12.94
C GLY A 24 -3.43 -6.25 -12.61
N GLU A 25 -2.48 -6.74 -13.40
CA GLU A 25 -1.05 -6.44 -13.26
C GLU A 25 -0.78 -4.93 -13.37
N ILE A 26 0.04 -4.41 -12.46
CA ILE A 26 0.43 -3.00 -12.45
C ILE A 26 1.83 -2.83 -11.84
N HIS A 27 2.61 -1.90 -12.40
CA HIS A 27 3.92 -1.55 -11.87
C HIS A 27 3.82 -0.86 -10.51
N GLY A 28 4.88 -0.93 -9.69
CA GLY A 28 4.91 -0.37 -8.34
C GLY A 28 4.48 1.10 -8.23
N LEU A 29 4.88 1.96 -9.17
CA LEU A 29 4.43 3.36 -9.21
C LEU A 29 2.91 3.49 -9.43
N GLY A 30 2.31 2.58 -10.20
CA GLY A 30 0.87 2.54 -10.40
C GLY A 30 0.10 2.04 -9.17
N ILE A 31 0.72 1.15 -8.39
CA ILE A 31 0.21 0.77 -7.07
C ILE A 31 0.20 1.99 -6.15
N LEU A 32 1.31 2.75 -6.09
CA LEU A 32 1.41 3.95 -5.26
C LEU A 32 0.29 4.95 -5.59
N GLN A 33 0.12 5.30 -6.87
CA GLN A 33 -0.91 6.24 -7.32
C GLN A 33 -2.33 5.76 -6.95
N ARG A 34 -2.65 4.50 -7.21
CA ARG A 34 -3.98 3.95 -6.86
C ARG A 34 -4.25 3.96 -5.37
N LEU A 35 -3.24 3.70 -4.55
CA LEU A 35 -3.38 3.74 -3.09
C LEU A 35 -3.56 5.18 -2.58
N GLU A 36 -2.86 6.14 -3.16
CA GLU A 36 -3.04 7.57 -2.83
C GLU A 36 -4.44 8.06 -3.23
N GLU A 37 -4.91 7.69 -4.42
CA GLU A 37 -6.26 7.97 -4.92
C GLU A 37 -7.35 7.33 -4.03
N ALA A 38 -7.20 6.03 -3.70
CA ALA A 38 -8.13 5.29 -2.86
C ALA A 38 -8.13 5.78 -1.40
N GLY A 39 -7.00 6.31 -0.93
CA GLY A 39 -6.83 6.89 0.40
C GLY A 39 -7.35 8.31 0.55
N CYS A 40 -7.97 8.90 -0.48
CA CYS A 40 -8.47 10.27 -0.48
C CYS A 40 -7.42 11.31 -0.03
N GLY A 41 -6.13 11.08 -0.34
CA GLY A 41 -5.02 11.96 0.06
C GLY A 41 -4.60 11.90 1.53
N LEU A 42 -5.20 11.02 2.34
CA LEU A 42 -4.81 10.78 3.73
C LEU A 42 -3.63 9.81 3.84
N LEU A 43 -3.49 8.92 2.87
CA LEU A 43 -2.36 8.02 2.72
C LEU A 43 -1.24 8.73 1.95
N LYS A 44 -0.43 9.54 2.63
CA LYS A 44 0.86 10.00 2.07
C LYS A 44 1.87 8.87 2.19
N LEU A 45 1.72 7.86 1.33
CA LEU A 45 2.65 6.74 1.24
C LEU A 45 3.97 7.26 0.66
N LYS A 46 5.05 7.13 1.43
CA LYS A 46 6.39 7.36 0.89
C LYS A 46 6.79 6.11 0.11
N GLU A 47 7.51 6.28 -1.00
CA GLU A 47 8.09 5.16 -1.77
C GLU A 47 8.83 4.16 -0.88
N GLY A 48 9.49 4.65 0.18
CA GLY A 48 10.19 3.83 1.18
C GLY A 48 9.31 2.87 1.99
N SER A 49 7.99 2.98 1.94
CA SER A 49 7.05 2.04 2.59
C SER A 49 6.50 0.99 1.63
N LEU A 50 6.44 1.30 0.32
CA LEU A 50 5.90 0.42 -0.70
C LEU A 50 6.86 -0.75 -1.00
N TYR A 51 8.13 -0.46 -1.30
CA TYR A 51 9.07 -1.50 -1.68
C TYR A 51 9.30 -2.58 -0.61
N PRO A 52 9.45 -2.23 0.69
CA PRO A 52 9.52 -3.25 1.74
C PRO A 52 8.23 -4.07 1.87
N ALA A 53 7.06 -3.50 1.55
CA ALA A 53 5.80 -4.24 1.54
C ALA A 53 5.73 -5.23 0.37
N LEU A 54 6.12 -4.79 -0.83
CA LEU A 54 6.23 -5.68 -2.00
C LEU A 54 7.22 -6.82 -1.76
N TYR A 55 8.40 -6.55 -1.19
CA TYR A 55 9.39 -7.58 -0.90
C TYR A 55 8.88 -8.60 0.13
N ARG A 56 8.12 -8.17 1.16
CA ARG A 56 7.47 -9.10 2.10
C ARG A 56 6.43 -9.97 1.40
N LEU A 57 5.61 -9.38 0.53
CA LEU A 57 4.57 -10.11 -0.22
C LEU A 57 5.16 -11.11 -1.22
N GLU A 58 6.30 -10.80 -1.84
CA GLU A 58 7.01 -11.73 -2.74
C GLU A 58 7.65 -12.91 -1.99
N GLY A 59 8.12 -12.68 -0.77
CA GLY A 59 8.75 -13.70 0.07
C GLY A 59 7.79 -14.47 1.00
N ALA A 60 6.48 -14.23 0.91
CA ALA A 60 5.44 -14.84 1.76
C ALA A 60 4.95 -16.19 1.22
#